data_AF-A0A933Y703-F1
#
_entry.id   AF-A0A933Y703-F1
#
_cell.length_a   1.000
_cell.length_b   1.000
_cell.length_c   1.000
_cell.angle_alpha   90.00
_cell.angle_beta   90.00
_cell.angle_gamma   90.00
#
_symmetry.space_group_name_H-M   'P 1'
#
loop_
_entity.id
_entity.type
_entity.pdbx_description
1 polymer ?
#
loop_
_entity_poly.entity_id
_entity_poly.type
_entity_poly.pdbx_seq_one_letter_code
_entity_poly.pdbx_strand_id
1 'polypeptide(L)'
;MDDSAFQQSQQPKKQPITRSNDSILEALRGIGGGVTKTVAKDVIARSATDALASLFGTVPKQGEIKPNQSVDMLRRERAPLPRFIRPEVKRQPYVRVEETNLKPQIDAIRAELKLLASSLKSLNTEIQKAVTEVPVAPGVYHLNFFERLKSMLKILREQIEDSSSWLSLQNNRKQKKGYWGMYKKHGTSFGLSHERNLATQAG
;
A
#
# COMPACT_ATOMS: atom_id res chain seq x y z
N MET A 1 -61.17 -2.44 15.74
CA MET A 1 -60.37 -3.19 16.74
C MET A 1 -60.51 -4.63 16.35
N ASP A 2 -59.50 -5.18 15.67
CA ASP A 2 -59.33 -6.61 15.44
C ASP A 2 -57.83 -6.85 15.30
N ASP A 3 -57.28 -7.50 16.32
CA ASP A 3 -55.90 -7.95 16.42
C ASP A 3 -55.73 -9.20 15.57
N SER A 4 -54.73 -9.22 14.69
CA SER A 4 -54.24 -10.44 14.04
C SER A 4 -52.72 -10.36 13.97
N ALA A 5 -52.11 -11.02 14.95
CA ALA A 5 -50.68 -11.20 15.09
C ALA A 5 -50.13 -12.06 13.95
N PHE A 6 -49.31 -11.47 13.07
CA PHE A 6 -48.39 -12.21 12.21
C PHE A 6 -47.06 -12.41 12.93
N GLN A 7 -46.85 -13.63 13.40
CA GLN A 7 -45.63 -14.09 14.04
C GLN A 7 -44.60 -14.44 12.96
N GLN A 8 -43.65 -13.54 12.72
CA GLN A 8 -42.56 -13.77 11.78
C GLN A 8 -41.42 -14.52 12.47
N SER A 9 -41.24 -15.79 12.12
CA SER A 9 -40.15 -16.65 12.56
C SER A 9 -38.80 -16.08 12.14
N GLN A 10 -37.98 -15.66 13.10
CA GLN A 10 -36.59 -15.28 12.86
C GLN A 10 -35.71 -16.54 12.75
N GLN A 11 -35.13 -16.79 11.57
CA GLN A 11 -34.04 -17.76 11.42
C GLN A 11 -32.71 -17.12 11.87
N PRO A 12 -31.87 -17.82 12.66
CA PRO A 12 -30.59 -17.26 13.09
C PRO A 12 -29.57 -17.21 11.94
N LYS A 13 -29.04 -16.02 11.66
CA LYS A 13 -27.93 -15.79 10.71
C LYS A 13 -26.64 -16.42 11.24
N LYS A 14 -26.09 -17.41 10.52
CA LYS A 14 -24.75 -17.96 10.77
C LYS A 14 -23.69 -16.90 10.49
N GLN A 15 -22.87 -16.58 11.50
CA GLN A 15 -21.69 -15.72 11.34
C GLN A 15 -20.56 -16.50 10.63
N PRO A 16 -19.81 -15.90 9.70
CA PRO A 16 -18.68 -16.56 9.06
C PRO A 16 -17.54 -16.75 10.06
N ILE A 17 -17.09 -18.00 10.20
CA ILE A 17 -15.92 -18.35 11.02
C ILE A 17 -14.67 -17.82 10.32
N THR A 18 -14.18 -16.66 10.72
CA THR A 18 -12.82 -16.21 10.40
C THR A 18 -11.84 -17.10 11.14
N ARG A 19 -11.23 -18.05 10.44
CA ARG A 19 -10.06 -18.79 10.93
C ARG A 19 -8.87 -17.82 10.90
N SER A 20 -8.46 -17.31 12.06
CA SER A 20 -7.16 -16.64 12.19
C SER A 20 -6.08 -17.69 11.94
N ASN A 21 -5.20 -17.42 10.99
CA ASN A 21 -3.97 -18.18 10.82
C ASN A 21 -2.90 -17.48 11.63
N ASP A 22 -2.95 -17.67 12.94
CA ASP A 22 -1.96 -17.10 13.84
C ASP A 22 -0.69 -17.95 13.73
N SER A 23 0.34 -17.31 13.17
CA SER A 23 1.69 -17.83 13.01
C SER A 23 2.24 -18.27 14.36
N ILE A 24 2.99 -19.36 14.39
CA ILE A 24 3.68 -19.88 15.59
C ILE A 24 4.55 -18.78 16.24
N LEU A 25 5.05 -17.83 15.44
CA LEU A 25 5.82 -16.68 15.90
C LEU A 25 4.96 -15.63 16.64
N GLU A 26 3.68 -15.51 16.29
CA GLU A 26 2.69 -14.67 16.99
C GLU A 26 2.36 -15.28 18.37
N ALA A 27 2.26 -16.61 18.44
CA ALA A 27 2.09 -17.34 19.70
C ALA A 27 3.31 -17.20 20.63
N LEU A 28 4.53 -17.17 20.08
CA LEU A 28 5.75 -16.89 20.83
C LEU A 28 5.85 -15.41 21.27
N ARG A 29 5.40 -14.47 20.44
CA ARG A 29 5.34 -13.03 20.77
C ARG A 29 4.32 -12.73 21.88
N GLY A 30 3.25 -13.53 21.99
CA GLY A 30 2.27 -13.45 23.07
C GLY A 30 2.76 -13.94 24.44
N ILE A 31 3.91 -14.63 24.52
CA ILE A 31 4.45 -15.20 25.78
C ILE A 31 5.23 -14.15 26.61
N GLY A 32 5.49 -12.96 26.07
CA GLY A 32 6.30 -11.91 26.72
C GLY A 32 5.61 -11.09 27.83
N GLY A 33 4.33 -11.29 28.11
CA GLY A 33 3.59 -10.55 29.14
C GLY A 33 2.78 -11.52 30.01
N GLY A 34 3.35 -11.90 31.16
CA GLY A 34 2.94 -13.10 31.88
C GLY A 34 1.56 -13.13 32.52
N VAL A 35 0.98 -14.33 32.62
CA VAL A 35 0.01 -14.77 33.65
C VAL A 35 0.09 -16.32 33.84
N THR A 36 0.28 -16.70 35.13
CA THR A 36 0.00 -17.92 35.94
C THR A 36 0.10 -19.38 35.43
N LYS A 37 0.65 -20.23 36.32
CA LYS A 37 1.36 -21.51 36.10
C LYS A 37 0.53 -22.79 35.91
N THR A 38 -0.77 -22.75 35.68
CA THR A 38 -1.60 -23.99 35.66
C THR A 38 -2.29 -24.29 34.32
N VAL A 39 -2.73 -23.30 33.56
CA VAL A 39 -3.37 -23.55 32.24
C VAL A 39 -2.32 -23.77 31.14
N ALA A 40 -1.15 -23.16 31.26
CA ALA A 40 -0.05 -23.33 30.31
C ALA A 40 0.53 -24.75 30.32
N LYS A 41 0.52 -25.45 31.47
CA LYS A 41 1.18 -26.75 31.60
C LYS A 41 0.42 -27.87 30.87
N ASP A 42 -0.91 -27.86 30.92
CA ASP A 42 -1.74 -28.91 30.28
C ASP A 42 -1.93 -28.73 28.78
N VAL A 43 -1.87 -27.49 28.27
CA VAL A 43 -2.03 -27.21 26.83
C VAL A 43 -0.70 -27.40 26.09
N ILE A 44 0.41 -26.92 26.65
CA ILE A 44 1.76 -27.07 26.04
C ILE A 44 2.23 -28.53 26.08
N ALA A 45 1.95 -29.25 27.17
CA ALA A 45 2.33 -30.66 27.28
C ALA A 45 1.54 -31.56 26.32
N ARG A 46 0.33 -31.17 25.88
CA ARG A 46 -0.42 -31.93 24.86
C ARG A 46 -0.05 -31.51 23.43
N SER A 47 0.06 -30.22 23.14
CA SER A 47 0.31 -29.74 21.77
C SER A 47 1.73 -30.03 21.26
N ALA A 48 2.75 -29.97 22.13
CA ALA A 48 4.12 -30.26 21.72
C ALA A 48 4.36 -31.76 21.50
N THR A 49 3.67 -32.61 22.27
CA THR A 49 3.85 -34.07 22.23
C THR A 49 3.23 -34.67 20.96
N ASP A 50 2.07 -34.15 20.54
CA ASP A 50 1.43 -34.58 19.28
C ASP A 50 2.22 -34.11 18.05
N ALA A 51 2.79 -32.89 18.09
CA ALA A 51 3.62 -32.37 17.00
C ALA A 51 4.94 -33.15 16.86
N LEU A 52 5.62 -33.48 17.97
CA LEU A 52 6.85 -34.27 17.95
C LEU A 52 6.58 -35.75 17.59
N ALA A 53 5.48 -36.34 18.06
CA ALA A 53 5.09 -37.70 17.68
C ALA A 53 4.76 -37.81 16.18
N SER A 54 4.27 -36.72 15.57
CA SER A 54 4.05 -36.66 14.12
C SER A 54 5.34 -36.51 13.30
N LEU A 55 6.39 -35.92 13.88
CA LEU A 55 7.68 -35.68 13.24
C LEU A 55 8.65 -36.86 13.40
N PHE A 56 8.61 -37.57 14.53
CA PHE A 56 9.55 -38.65 14.87
C PHE A 56 8.90 -40.04 14.95
N GLY A 57 7.59 -40.14 14.69
CA GLY A 57 6.83 -41.37 14.93
C GLY A 57 6.54 -41.56 16.42
N THR A 58 5.52 -42.37 16.71
CA THR A 58 4.99 -42.59 18.06
C THR A 58 6.08 -42.98 19.06
N VAL A 59 6.43 -42.09 19.98
CA VAL A 59 7.18 -42.46 21.18
C VAL A 59 6.23 -43.30 22.05
N PRO A 60 6.53 -44.57 22.34
CA PRO A 60 5.66 -45.38 23.19
C PRO A 60 5.62 -44.73 24.57
N LYS A 61 4.41 -44.53 25.12
CA LYS A 61 4.25 -44.24 26.54
C LYS A 61 4.93 -45.37 27.31
N GLN A 62 6.05 -45.10 27.96
CA GLN A 62 6.56 -45.97 29.02
C GLN A 62 5.57 -45.90 30.18
N GLY A 63 4.67 -46.87 30.21
CA GLY A 63 3.84 -47.22 31.36
C GLY A 63 3.86 -48.73 31.47
N GLU A 64 4.22 -49.25 32.64
CA GLU A 64 4.38 -50.69 32.89
C GLU A 64 3.07 -51.43 32.60
N ILE A 65 3.15 -52.44 31.72
CA ILE A 65 2.05 -53.35 31.43
C ILE A 65 1.91 -54.27 32.65
N LYS A 66 0.83 -54.13 33.40
CA LYS A 66 0.49 -55.09 34.47
C LYS A 66 0.00 -56.40 33.82
N PRO A 67 0.45 -57.57 34.31
CA PRO A 67 0.00 -58.85 33.78
C PRO A 67 -1.53 -58.97 33.94
N ASN A 68 -2.21 -59.49 32.91
CA ASN A 68 -3.68 -59.58 32.68
C ASN A 68 -4.39 -58.40 31.96
N GLN A 69 -3.68 -57.41 31.42
CA GLN A 69 -4.33 -56.44 30.53
C GLN A 69 -4.28 -56.90 29.07
N SER A 70 -5.42 -57.35 28.54
CA SER A 70 -5.55 -57.73 27.13
C SER A 70 -5.33 -56.50 26.24
N VAL A 71 -4.30 -56.55 25.40
CA VAL A 71 -4.05 -55.54 24.38
C VAL A 71 -4.99 -55.83 23.22
N ASP A 72 -6.06 -55.05 23.07
CA ASP A 72 -6.94 -55.12 21.90
C ASP A 72 -6.17 -54.66 20.65
N MET A 73 -5.46 -55.58 19.99
CA MET A 73 -4.74 -55.34 18.73
C MET A 73 -5.66 -55.41 17.49
N LEU A 74 -6.97 -55.56 17.67
CA LEU A 74 -7.94 -55.78 16.59
C LEU A 74 -9.04 -54.70 16.55
N ARG A 75 -8.66 -53.43 16.67
CA ARG A 75 -9.50 -52.33 16.16
C ARG A 75 -8.65 -51.19 15.63
N ARG A 76 -7.78 -51.50 14.67
CA ARG A 76 -7.34 -50.47 13.72
C ARG A 76 -8.46 -50.28 12.71
N GLU A 77 -9.53 -49.62 13.16
CA GLU A 77 -10.45 -48.94 12.25
C GLU A 77 -9.59 -48.18 11.24
N ARG A 78 -9.92 -48.34 9.96
CA ARG A 78 -9.27 -47.65 8.84
C ARG A 78 -9.40 -46.15 9.08
N ALA A 79 -8.50 -45.58 9.86
CA ALA A 79 -8.34 -44.14 9.96
C ALA A 79 -8.13 -43.67 8.51
N PRO A 80 -8.97 -42.76 7.99
CA PRO A 80 -8.76 -42.24 6.65
C PRO A 80 -7.33 -41.70 6.62
N LEU A 81 -6.54 -42.19 5.66
CA LEU A 81 -5.15 -41.76 5.49
C LEU A 81 -5.14 -40.22 5.58
N PRO A 82 -4.30 -39.62 6.44
CA PRO A 82 -4.24 -38.17 6.55
C PRO A 82 -3.97 -37.65 5.16
N ARG A 83 -4.94 -36.92 4.58
CA ARG A 83 -4.75 -36.26 3.29
C ARG A 83 -3.53 -35.39 3.49
N PHE A 84 -2.46 -35.65 2.74
CA PHE A 84 -1.33 -34.74 2.66
C PHE A 84 -1.87 -33.41 2.14
N ILE A 85 -2.23 -32.50 3.05
CA ILE A 85 -2.47 -31.12 2.72
C ILE A 85 -1.08 -30.62 2.31
N ARG A 86 -0.81 -30.60 1.01
CA ARG A 86 0.40 -29.94 0.50
C ARG A 86 0.33 -28.53 1.09
N PRO A 87 1.29 -28.12 1.95
CA PRO A 87 1.34 -26.73 2.36
C PRO A 87 1.49 -25.94 1.06
N GLU A 88 0.49 -25.13 0.73
CA GLU A 88 0.62 -24.19 -0.38
C GLU A 88 1.86 -23.37 -0.05
N VAL A 89 2.94 -23.60 -0.80
CA VAL A 89 4.12 -22.76 -0.77
C VAL A 89 3.62 -21.41 -1.24
N LYS A 90 3.26 -20.54 -0.29
CA LYS A 90 2.97 -19.13 -0.54
C LYS A 90 4.25 -18.57 -1.13
N ARG A 91 4.34 -18.60 -2.47
CA ARG A 91 5.39 -17.90 -3.21
C ARG A 91 5.31 -16.47 -2.72
N GLN A 92 6.32 -16.05 -1.97
CA GLN A 92 6.43 -14.65 -1.61
C GLN A 92 6.38 -13.87 -2.94
N PRO A 93 5.53 -12.83 -3.06
CA PRO A 93 5.51 -12.06 -4.29
C PRO A 93 6.94 -11.59 -4.55
N TYR A 94 7.45 -11.90 -5.73
CA TYR A 94 8.75 -11.44 -6.18
C TYR A 94 8.65 -9.93 -6.34
N VAL A 95 8.85 -9.18 -5.25
CA VAL A 95 8.95 -7.73 -5.28
C VAL A 95 10.31 -7.45 -5.89
N ARG A 96 10.34 -6.96 -7.14
CA ARG A 96 11.58 -6.44 -7.73
C ARG A 96 12.13 -5.40 -6.76
N VAL A 97 13.32 -5.63 -6.23
CA VAL A 97 14.04 -4.72 -5.32
C VAL A 97 14.20 -3.31 -5.92
N GLU A 98 14.09 -3.19 -7.24
CA GLU A 98 14.01 -1.92 -7.95
C GLU A 98 12.84 -1.05 -7.47
N GLU A 99 11.66 -1.62 -7.21
CA GLU A 99 10.44 -0.87 -6.91
C GLU A 99 10.38 -0.34 -5.47
N THR A 100 11.08 -0.97 -4.52
CA THR A 100 11.05 -0.57 -3.10
C THR A 100 11.79 0.74 -2.87
N ASN A 101 12.80 1.05 -3.69
CA ASN A 101 13.62 2.25 -3.57
C ASN A 101 13.09 3.45 -4.37
N LEU A 102 12.09 3.27 -5.26
CA LEU A 102 11.58 4.37 -6.09
C LEU A 102 10.84 5.43 -5.30
N LYS A 103 10.03 5.03 -4.31
CA LYS A 103 9.25 5.96 -3.50
C LYS A 103 10.12 6.99 -2.77
N PRO A 104 11.13 6.58 -1.97
CA PRO A 104 11.99 7.55 -1.29
C PRO A 104 12.78 8.42 -2.27
N GLN A 105 13.22 7.87 -3.41
CA GLN A 105 13.91 8.65 -4.45
C GLN A 105 12.99 9.72 -5.06
N ILE A 106 11.74 9.38 -5.38
CA ILE A 106 10.75 10.32 -5.91
C ILE A 106 10.46 11.43 -4.89
N ASP A 107 10.35 11.08 -3.61
CA ASP A 107 10.06 12.06 -2.56
C ASP A 107 11.26 12.99 -2.29
N ALA A 108 12.49 12.49 -2.39
CA ALA A 108 13.70 13.30 -2.36
C ALA A 108 13.73 14.31 -3.53
N ILE A 109 13.49 13.84 -4.76
CA ILE A 109 13.42 14.70 -5.96
C ILE A 109 12.33 15.77 -5.79
N ARG A 110 11.17 15.42 -5.23
CA ARG A 110 10.09 16.39 -4.96
C ARG A 110 10.49 17.45 -3.95
N ALA A 111 11.25 17.08 -2.92
CA ALA A 111 11.74 18.05 -1.93
C ALA A 111 12.73 19.03 -2.59
N GLU A 112 13.64 18.54 -3.42
CA GLU A 112 14.57 19.37 -4.19
C GLU A 112 13.83 20.32 -5.15
N LEU A 113 12.82 19.82 -5.87
CA LEU A 113 12.01 20.66 -6.76
C LEU A 113 11.28 21.79 -6.01
N LYS A 114 10.84 21.55 -4.76
CA LYS A 114 10.24 22.59 -3.91
C LYS A 114 11.26 23.66 -3.51
N LEU A 115 12.47 23.23 -3.15
CA LEU A 115 13.56 24.16 -2.82
C LEU A 115 13.93 25.00 -4.04
N LEU A 116 14.07 24.39 -5.22
CA LEU A 116 14.34 25.08 -6.48
C LEU A 116 13.27 26.13 -6.79
N ALA A 117 11.98 25.78 -6.64
CA ALA A 117 10.89 26.73 -6.83
C ALA A 117 10.97 27.93 -5.87
N SER A 118 11.38 27.71 -4.62
CA SER A 118 11.58 28.79 -3.66
C SER A 118 12.75 29.71 -4.03
N SER A 119 13.88 29.16 -4.48
CA SER A 119 15.03 29.92 -4.95
C SER A 119 14.73 30.74 -6.22
N LEU A 120 13.90 30.21 -7.11
CA LEU A 120 13.48 30.96 -8.31
C LEU A 120 12.58 32.14 -7.95
N LYS A 121 11.73 31.99 -6.91
CA LYS A 121 10.91 33.09 -6.40
C LYS A 121 11.76 34.19 -5.76
N SER A 122 12.77 33.84 -4.95
CA SER A 122 13.67 34.84 -4.37
C SER A 122 14.47 35.56 -5.45
N LEU A 123 15.01 34.81 -6.43
CA LEU A 123 15.70 35.38 -7.58
C LEU A 123 14.82 36.39 -8.32
N ASN A 124 13.53 36.07 -8.57
CA ASN A 124 12.61 37.01 -9.20
C ASN A 124 12.45 38.32 -8.41
N THR A 125 12.40 38.26 -7.06
CA THR A 125 12.33 39.47 -6.23
C THR A 125 13.61 40.31 -6.28
N GLU A 126 14.78 39.68 -6.36
CA GLU A 126 16.07 40.37 -6.49
C GLU A 126 16.21 41.04 -7.86
N ILE A 127 15.79 40.36 -8.92
CA ILE A 127 15.74 40.94 -10.27
C ILE A 127 14.81 42.15 -10.30
N GLN A 128 13.62 42.07 -9.68
CA GLN A 128 12.70 43.20 -9.60
C GLN A 128 13.34 44.40 -8.90
N LYS A 129 14.03 44.19 -7.77
CA LYS A 129 14.79 45.24 -7.08
C LYS A 129 15.84 45.86 -8.00
N ALA A 130 16.65 45.04 -8.66
CA ALA A 130 17.69 45.50 -9.58
C ALA A 130 17.14 46.28 -10.79
N VAL A 131 15.92 45.98 -11.23
CA VAL A 131 15.23 46.73 -12.30
C VAL A 131 14.66 48.06 -11.79
N THR A 132 14.16 48.11 -10.55
CA THR A 132 13.58 49.33 -9.97
C THR A 132 14.62 50.32 -9.44
N GLU A 133 15.77 49.82 -8.99
CA GLU A 133 16.85 50.65 -8.45
C GLU A 133 17.62 51.30 -9.60
N VAL A 134 17.28 52.57 -9.89
CA VAL A 134 17.99 53.37 -10.90
C VAL A 134 19.31 53.88 -10.30
N PRO A 135 20.49 53.57 -10.90
CA PRO A 135 21.75 54.12 -10.43
C PRO A 135 21.79 55.64 -10.58
N VAL A 136 22.15 56.37 -9.52
CA VAL A 136 22.20 57.85 -9.50
C VAL A 136 23.29 58.40 -10.44
N ALA A 137 24.37 57.64 -10.67
CA ALA A 137 25.43 57.94 -11.62
C ALA A 137 25.91 56.65 -12.32
N PRO A 138 25.24 56.21 -13.40
CA PRO A 138 25.60 54.98 -14.08
C PRO A 138 26.95 55.14 -14.78
N GLY A 139 27.83 54.16 -14.53
CA GLY A 139 29.15 54.05 -15.18
C GLY A 139 29.29 52.74 -15.96
N VAL A 140 30.41 52.58 -16.67
CA VAL A 140 30.70 51.39 -17.51
C VAL A 140 30.58 50.08 -16.72
N TYR A 141 30.92 50.09 -15.43
CA TYR A 141 30.73 48.94 -14.55
C TYR A 141 29.27 48.46 -14.46
N HIS A 142 28.33 49.40 -14.30
CA HIS A 142 26.90 49.09 -14.19
C HIS A 142 26.37 48.50 -15.50
N LEU A 143 26.81 49.05 -16.65
CA LEU A 143 26.46 48.53 -17.97
C LEU A 143 26.91 47.08 -18.12
N ASN A 144 28.19 46.80 -17.85
CA ASN A 144 28.74 45.44 -17.95
C ASN A 144 28.03 44.47 -16.98
N PHE A 145 27.68 44.92 -15.78
CA PHE A 145 26.92 44.14 -14.82
C PHE A 145 25.55 43.76 -15.38
N PHE A 146 24.77 44.73 -15.87
CA PHE A 146 23.43 44.47 -16.41
C PHE A 146 23.46 43.65 -17.71
N GLU A 147 24.48 43.81 -18.56
CA GLU A 147 24.66 42.97 -19.74
C GLU A 147 24.91 41.50 -19.39
N ARG A 148 25.78 41.26 -18.39
CA ARG A 148 26.03 39.90 -17.87
C ARG A 148 24.80 39.32 -17.19
N LEU A 149 24.09 40.11 -16.41
CA LEU A 149 22.84 39.68 -15.78
C LEU A 149 21.80 39.31 -16.85
N LYS A 150 21.62 40.15 -17.87
CA LYS A 150 20.73 39.89 -19.00
C LYS A 150 21.07 38.59 -19.74
N SER A 151 22.34 38.33 -20.01
CA SER A 151 22.74 37.10 -20.71
C SER A 151 22.44 35.84 -19.90
N MET A 152 22.69 35.86 -18.59
CA MET A 152 22.35 34.76 -17.68
C MET A 152 20.83 34.53 -17.61
N LEU A 153 20.05 35.61 -17.46
CA LEU A 153 18.59 35.51 -17.37
C LEU A 153 17.95 35.05 -18.68
N LYS A 154 18.56 35.35 -19.83
CA LYS A 154 18.08 34.85 -21.12
C LYS A 154 18.15 33.32 -21.19
N ILE A 155 19.28 32.73 -20.81
CA ILE A 155 19.46 31.27 -20.80
C ILE A 155 18.51 30.63 -19.78
N LEU A 156 18.42 31.21 -18.57
CA LEU A 156 17.49 30.75 -17.54
C LEU A 156 16.04 30.73 -18.05
N ARG A 157 15.62 31.79 -18.74
CA ARG A 157 14.28 31.91 -19.30
C ARG A 157 13.98 30.78 -20.30
N GLU A 158 14.89 30.51 -21.23
CA GLU A 158 14.74 29.43 -22.21
C GLU A 158 14.54 28.08 -21.50
N GLN A 159 15.37 27.77 -20.49
CA GLN A 159 15.25 26.53 -19.71
C GLN A 159 13.93 26.41 -18.93
N ILE A 160 13.43 27.53 -18.38
CA ILE A 160 12.14 27.58 -17.68
C ILE A 160 10.98 27.36 -18.67
N GLU A 161 11.01 27.99 -19.84
CA GLU A 161 9.99 27.84 -20.87
C GLU A 161 9.91 26.40 -21.38
N ASP A 162 11.06 25.76 -21.64
CA ASP A 162 11.14 24.35 -22.04
C ASP A 162 10.59 23.42 -20.96
N SER A 163 10.97 23.64 -19.70
CA SER A 163 10.50 22.86 -18.55
C SER A 163 8.98 23.02 -18.35
N SER A 164 8.47 24.24 -18.50
CA SER A 164 7.04 24.56 -18.42
C SER A 164 6.25 23.86 -19.53
N SER A 165 6.77 23.91 -20.76
CA SER A 165 6.19 23.21 -21.91
C SER A 165 6.10 21.71 -21.65
N TRP A 166 7.19 21.08 -21.21
CA TRP A 166 7.21 19.65 -20.89
C TRP A 166 6.22 19.28 -19.78
N LEU A 167 6.16 20.07 -18.69
CA LEU A 167 5.20 19.86 -17.60
C LEU A 167 3.76 20.00 -18.08
N SER A 168 3.47 20.99 -18.93
CA SER A 168 2.13 21.20 -19.49
C SER A 168 1.69 19.98 -20.33
N LEU A 169 2.57 19.46 -21.18
CA LEU A 169 2.32 18.27 -21.99
C LEU A 169 2.05 17.05 -21.12
N GLN A 170 2.83 16.86 -20.06
CA GLN A 170 2.66 15.75 -19.13
C GLN A 170 1.34 15.85 -18.35
N ASN A 171 0.97 17.05 -17.88
CA ASN A 171 -0.29 17.29 -17.20
C ASN A 171 -1.49 17.08 -18.14
N ASN A 172 -1.41 17.55 -19.38
CA ASN A 172 -2.44 17.33 -20.40
C ASN A 172 -2.62 15.84 -20.71
N ARG A 173 -1.53 15.06 -20.81
CA ARG A 173 -1.60 13.60 -20.95
C ARG A 173 -2.30 12.95 -19.75
N LYS A 174 -2.01 13.39 -18.53
CA LYS A 174 -2.67 12.90 -17.31
C LYS A 174 -4.18 13.20 -17.32
N GLN A 175 -4.57 14.41 -17.71
CA GLN A 175 -5.98 14.79 -17.81
C GLN A 175 -6.73 13.95 -18.85
N LYS A 176 -6.14 13.72 -20.03
CA LYS A 176 -6.73 12.85 -21.07
C LYS A 176 -6.93 11.41 -20.57
N LYS A 177 -6.00 10.86 -19.76
CA LYS A 177 -6.21 9.55 -19.11
C LYS A 177 -7.40 9.56 -18.16
N GLY A 178 -7.59 10.63 -17.39
CA GLY A 178 -8.77 10.83 -16.55
C GLY A 178 -10.07 10.87 -17.35
N TYR A 179 -10.07 11.60 -18.47
CA TYR A 179 -11.19 11.67 -19.41
C TYR A 179 -11.58 10.28 -19.93
N TRP A 180 -10.62 9.47 -20.37
CA TRP A 180 -10.90 8.09 -20.81
C TRP A 180 -11.43 7.20 -19.68
N GLY A 181 -10.99 7.42 -18.44
CA GLY A 181 -11.56 6.76 -17.27
C GLY A 181 -13.04 7.10 -17.06
N MET A 182 -13.42 8.37 -17.24
CA MET A 182 -14.81 8.81 -17.13
C MET A 182 -15.66 8.36 -18.33
N TYR A 183 -15.12 8.42 -19.54
CA TYR A 183 -15.78 7.92 -20.75
C TYR A 183 -16.10 6.42 -20.62
N LYS A 184 -15.19 5.60 -20.09
CA LYS A 184 -15.46 4.18 -19.84
C LYS A 184 -16.60 3.95 -18.83
N LYS A 185 -16.80 4.85 -17.87
CA LYS A 185 -17.84 4.74 -16.83
C LYS A 185 -19.20 5.24 -17.30
N HIS A 186 -19.23 6.36 -18.02
CA HIS A 186 -20.46 7.08 -18.38
C HIS A 186 -20.85 6.94 -19.86
N GLY A 187 -20.01 6.27 -20.66
CA GLY A 187 -20.28 5.96 -22.05
C GLY A 187 -20.31 7.17 -22.97
N THR A 188 -21.00 7.01 -24.10
CA THR A 188 -21.11 8.02 -25.17
C THR A 188 -21.81 9.30 -24.71
N SER A 189 -22.72 9.24 -23.72
CA SER A 189 -23.36 10.43 -23.13
C SER A 189 -22.34 11.42 -22.55
N PHE A 190 -21.32 10.92 -21.85
CA PHE A 190 -20.23 11.76 -21.34
C PHE A 190 -19.32 12.24 -22.46
N GLY A 191 -19.01 11.40 -23.45
CA GLY A 191 -18.21 11.80 -24.61
C GLY A 191 -18.82 12.96 -25.39
N LEU A 192 -20.14 12.88 -25.63
CA LEU A 192 -20.92 13.86 -26.38
C LEU A 192 -21.31 15.10 -25.56
N SER A 193 -20.94 15.17 -24.28
CA SER A 193 -21.30 16.30 -23.40
C SER A 193 -20.67 17.62 -23.82
N HIS A 194 -19.43 17.59 -24.32
CA HIS A 194 -18.70 18.80 -24.72
C HIS A 194 -19.26 19.41 -26.00
N GLU A 195 -19.64 18.57 -26.96
CA GLU A 195 -20.25 19.02 -28.23
C GLU A 195 -21.71 19.45 -28.06
N ARG A 196 -22.48 18.82 -27.15
CA ARG A 196 -23.83 19.31 -26.81
C ARG A 196 -23.80 20.70 -26.18
N ASN A 197 -22.90 20.94 -25.22
CA ASN A 197 -22.80 22.26 -24.57
C ASN A 197 -22.45 23.37 -25.58
N LEU A 198 -21.53 23.10 -26.51
CA LEU A 198 -21.20 24.04 -27.60
C LEU A 198 -22.38 24.27 -28.54
N ALA A 199 -23.11 23.22 -28.92
CA ALA A 199 -24.29 23.32 -29.77
C ALA A 199 -25.44 24.09 -29.12
N THR A 200 -25.63 23.96 -27.80
CA THR A 200 -26.68 24.69 -27.06
C THR A 200 -26.32 26.14 -26.75
N GLN A 201 -25.04 26.51 -26.80
CA GLN A 201 -24.60 27.88 -26.53
C GLN A 201 -24.62 28.78 -27.77
N ALA A 202 -24.64 28.18 -28.96
CA ALA A 202 -24.63 28.89 -30.25
C ALA A 202 -26.04 29.13 -30.84
N GLY A 203 -27.11 28.84 -30.11
CA GLY A 203 -28.51 29.08 -30.50
C GLY A 203 -29.23 29.94 -29.48
#